data_AF-A0A538KM79-F1
#
_entry.id   AF-A0A538KM79-F1
#
_cell.length_a   1.000
_cell.length_b   1.000
_cell.length_c   1.000
_cell.angle_alpha   90.00
_cell.angle_beta   90.00
_cell.angle_gamma   90.00
#
_symmetry.space_group_name_H-M   'P 1'
#
loop_
_entity.id
_entity.type
_entity.pdbx_description
1 polymer ?
#
loop_
_entity_poly.entity_id
_entity_poly.type
_entity_poly.pdbx_seq_one_letter_code
_entity_poly.pdbx_strand_id
1 'polypeptide(L)'
;MSGSDVVTLQQLLTRANFRTPTDGHFGPLTEIHVVSFERKYHLTANGIVTKAVVTVLHRFAPSSISHGPSGGVPLQSKSASSGPPTLRLGSSGSWVTTLQRELNSVGYATSIDGQFGSGTVRVVNQFKAAHGLAQDGVFGTKSWAALASAQNAAQGPAPPGVARLNPDGTVTAPSNAPQAIKNVIAAANQIAFKPYIYGGGHASWIASGYDCSGSVSYALHGAGLISAPEASGELESYGSAGPGQWITIWANAGHTYMRIAGLYFDTAAQSRTNGNDRWSATGISPVSGYVVRHPIGY
;
A
#
# COMPACT_ATOMS: atom_id res chain seq x y z
N MET A 1 -10.44 -6.41 16.88
CA MET A 1 -10.18 -7.02 18.22
C MET A 1 -8.69 -7.26 18.39
N SER A 2 -8.17 -7.37 19.62
CA SER A 2 -6.76 -7.68 19.87
C SER A 2 -6.59 -8.48 21.15
N GLY A 3 -5.57 -9.35 21.24
CA GLY A 3 -5.27 -10.13 22.43
C GLY A 3 -4.75 -11.54 22.12
N SER A 4 -4.47 -12.32 23.18
CA SER A 4 -3.96 -13.70 23.09
C SER A 4 -4.89 -14.64 22.31
N ASP A 5 -6.20 -14.39 22.34
CA ASP A 5 -7.20 -15.18 21.60
C ASP A 5 -7.05 -14.97 20.09
N VAL A 6 -6.67 -13.75 19.67
CA VAL A 6 -6.39 -13.43 18.26
C VAL A 6 -5.08 -14.06 17.80
N VAL A 7 -4.05 -14.06 18.65
CA VAL A 7 -2.79 -14.79 18.39
C VAL A 7 -3.10 -16.27 18.16
N THR A 8 -3.92 -16.87 19.04
CA THR A 8 -4.30 -18.29 18.96
C THR A 8 -5.08 -18.58 17.67
N LEU A 9 -6.06 -17.75 17.33
CA LEU A 9 -6.78 -17.80 16.06
C LEU A 9 -5.82 -17.75 14.85
N GLN A 10 -4.90 -16.78 14.82
CA GLN A 10 -3.94 -16.57 13.74
C GLN A 10 -3.01 -17.79 13.56
N GLN A 11 -2.60 -18.41 14.66
CA GLN A 11 -1.81 -19.64 14.64
C GLN A 11 -2.61 -20.84 14.11
N LEU A 12 -3.88 -20.97 14.50
CA LEU A 12 -4.75 -22.07 14.03
C LEU A 12 -5.11 -21.91 12.55
N LEU A 13 -5.40 -20.68 12.09
CA LEU A 13 -5.57 -20.36 10.68
C LEU A 13 -4.32 -20.72 9.87
N THR A 14 -3.15 -20.36 10.37
CA THR A 14 -1.87 -20.70 9.73
C THR A 14 -1.64 -22.21 9.66
N ARG A 15 -2.00 -22.97 10.71
CA ARG A 15 -1.95 -24.44 10.71
C ARG A 15 -3.00 -25.09 9.80
N ALA A 16 -4.14 -24.44 9.59
CA ALA A 16 -5.13 -24.81 8.59
C ALA A 16 -4.75 -24.37 7.15
N ASN A 17 -3.52 -23.90 6.96
CA ASN A 17 -2.93 -23.44 5.69
C ASN A 17 -3.44 -22.08 5.18
N PHE A 18 -4.01 -21.25 6.06
CA PHE A 18 -4.37 -19.85 5.81
C PHE A 18 -3.37 -18.94 6.52
N ARG A 19 -2.21 -18.72 5.89
CA ARG A 19 -1.07 -18.03 6.51
C ARG A 19 -1.40 -16.58 6.82
N THR A 20 -1.50 -16.27 8.09
CA THR A 20 -1.80 -14.93 8.60
C THR A 20 -0.73 -14.50 9.61
N PRO A 21 -0.35 -13.22 9.69
CA PRO A 21 0.55 -12.73 10.73
C PRO A 21 0.01 -13.11 12.12
N THR A 22 0.91 -13.54 13.00
CA THR A 22 0.60 -13.92 14.40
C THR A 22 1.01 -12.76 15.32
N ASP A 23 0.31 -11.63 15.15
CA ASP A 23 0.62 -10.36 15.80
C ASP A 23 -0.38 -10.00 16.92
N GLY A 24 -1.43 -10.81 17.10
CA GLY A 24 -2.46 -10.58 18.12
C GLY A 24 -3.44 -9.46 17.79
N HIS A 25 -3.42 -8.94 16.56
CA HIS A 25 -4.36 -7.94 16.07
C HIS A 25 -5.29 -8.54 15.00
N PHE A 26 -6.59 -8.56 15.30
CA PHE A 26 -7.61 -9.05 14.37
C PHE A 26 -7.88 -7.91 13.39
N GLY A 27 -6.95 -7.78 12.44
CA GLY A 27 -7.00 -6.81 11.37
C GLY A 27 -7.52 -7.44 10.08
N PRO A 28 -7.65 -6.64 9.01
CA PRO A 28 -8.29 -7.04 7.76
C PRO A 28 -7.70 -8.30 7.12
N LEU A 29 -6.40 -8.56 7.28
CA LEU A 29 -5.77 -9.79 6.78
C LEU A 29 -6.18 -11.04 7.58
N THR A 30 -6.33 -10.90 8.90
CA THR A 30 -6.85 -11.98 9.76
C THR A 30 -8.31 -12.24 9.42
N GLU A 31 -9.11 -11.19 9.22
CA GLU A 31 -10.51 -11.27 8.80
C GLU A 31 -10.68 -11.95 7.42
N ILE A 32 -9.88 -11.58 6.42
CA ILE A 32 -9.87 -12.23 5.09
C ILE A 32 -9.56 -13.72 5.20
N HIS A 33 -8.64 -14.11 6.07
CA HIS A 33 -8.30 -15.51 6.29
C HIS A 33 -9.37 -16.25 7.11
N VAL A 34 -10.07 -15.58 8.02
CA VAL A 34 -11.28 -16.14 8.68
C VAL A 34 -12.37 -16.39 7.66
N VAL A 35 -12.68 -15.43 6.78
CA VAL A 35 -13.68 -15.61 5.71
C VAL A 35 -13.27 -16.73 4.75
N SER A 36 -11.98 -16.82 4.42
CA SER A 36 -11.47 -17.88 3.52
C SER A 36 -11.54 -19.26 4.18
N PHE A 37 -11.29 -19.34 5.49
CA PHE A 37 -11.45 -20.55 6.28
C PHE A 37 -12.93 -20.96 6.38
N GLU A 38 -13.83 -20.02 6.67
CA GLU A 38 -15.28 -20.25 6.72
C GLU A 38 -15.81 -20.81 5.40
N ARG A 39 -15.43 -20.24 4.26
CA ARG A 39 -15.81 -20.74 2.93
C ARG A 39 -15.31 -22.15 2.67
N LYS A 40 -14.06 -22.45 3.02
CA LYS A 40 -13.46 -23.77 2.78
C LYS A 40 -14.12 -24.88 3.61
N TYR A 41 -14.61 -24.57 4.80
CA TYR A 41 -15.24 -25.54 5.71
C TYR A 41 -16.76 -25.40 5.78
N HIS A 42 -17.38 -24.74 4.79
CA HIS A 42 -18.83 -24.59 4.65
C HIS A 42 -19.53 -23.96 5.86
N LEU A 43 -18.89 -22.97 6.48
CA LEU A 43 -19.44 -22.13 7.54
C LEU A 43 -19.99 -20.81 6.96
N THR A 44 -20.74 -20.06 7.76
CA THR A 44 -21.18 -18.70 7.38
C THR A 44 -19.97 -17.79 7.20
N ALA A 45 -19.70 -17.38 5.96
CA ALA A 45 -18.51 -16.64 5.57
C ALA A 45 -18.64 -15.12 5.75
N ASN A 46 -18.72 -14.67 7.00
CA ASN A 46 -18.91 -13.26 7.36
C ASN A 46 -17.76 -12.67 8.17
N GLY A 47 -16.66 -13.41 8.38
CA GLY A 47 -15.46 -12.91 9.04
C GLY A 47 -15.56 -12.86 10.57
N ILE A 48 -16.67 -13.34 11.13
CA ILE A 48 -16.92 -13.35 12.57
C ILE A 48 -16.55 -14.72 13.12
N VAL A 49 -15.55 -14.77 13.99
CA VAL A 49 -15.11 -16.01 14.66
C VAL A 49 -16.13 -16.43 15.72
N THR A 50 -17.17 -17.11 15.27
CA THR A 50 -18.21 -17.69 16.12
C THR A 50 -17.74 -19.01 16.75
N LYS A 51 -18.52 -19.54 17.70
CA LYS A 51 -18.26 -20.85 18.32
C LYS A 51 -18.11 -21.98 17.28
N ALA A 52 -18.88 -21.93 16.19
CA ALA A 52 -18.77 -22.90 15.10
C ALA A 52 -17.42 -22.83 14.38
N VAL A 53 -16.91 -21.62 14.11
CA VAL A 53 -15.58 -21.39 13.52
C VAL A 53 -14.48 -21.91 14.44
N VAL A 54 -14.58 -21.60 15.73
CA VAL A 54 -13.63 -22.07 16.76
C VAL A 54 -13.60 -23.61 16.84
N THR A 55 -14.76 -24.28 16.81
CA THR A 55 -14.84 -25.76 16.81
C THR A 55 -14.09 -26.40 15.63
N VAL A 56 -14.17 -25.82 14.43
CA VAL A 56 -13.44 -26.34 13.26
C VAL A 56 -11.95 -26.03 13.35
N LEU A 57 -11.57 -24.84 13.83
CA LEU A 57 -10.16 -24.44 14.03
C LEU A 57 -9.42 -25.34 15.03
N HIS A 58 -10.10 -25.82 16.08
CA HIS A 58 -9.49 -26.71 17.07
C HIS A 58 -9.04 -28.07 16.51
N ARG A 59 -9.53 -28.51 15.35
CA ARG A 59 -9.04 -29.71 14.66
C ARG A 59 -7.59 -29.58 14.20
N PHE A 60 -7.09 -28.35 14.11
CA PHE A 60 -5.72 -28.00 13.73
C PHE A 60 -4.86 -27.62 14.95
N ALA A 61 -5.40 -27.69 16.16
CA ALA A 61 -4.65 -27.46 17.39
C ALA A 61 -3.78 -28.68 17.73
N PRO A 62 -2.53 -28.49 18.18
CA PRO A 62 -1.70 -29.61 18.66
C PRO A 62 -2.28 -30.18 19.95
N SER A 63 -2.42 -31.50 20.03
CA SER A 63 -2.78 -32.21 21.27
C SER A 63 -1.72 -31.92 22.35
N SER A 64 -2.05 -31.13 23.37
CA SER A 64 -1.08 -30.75 24.42
C SER A 64 -1.37 -31.49 25.73
N ILE A 65 -0.41 -32.29 26.16
CA ILE A 65 -0.31 -32.83 27.53
C ILE A 65 0.16 -31.67 28.44
N SER A 66 -0.79 -31.12 29.20
CA SER A 66 -0.71 -30.67 30.62
C SER A 66 0.65 -30.24 31.28
N HIS A 67 0.71 -28.94 31.63
CA HIS A 67 1.13 -28.27 32.90
C HIS A 67 2.57 -28.30 33.49
N GLY A 68 3.11 -27.11 33.86
CA GLY A 68 3.90 -26.87 35.09
C GLY A 68 5.11 -25.88 35.01
N PRO A 69 5.43 -25.05 36.04
CA PRO A 69 6.15 -23.76 35.89
C PRO A 69 7.59 -23.64 36.47
N SER A 70 8.30 -22.58 36.03
CA SER A 70 9.43 -21.81 36.64
C SER A 70 10.79 -22.48 36.95
N GLY A 71 11.88 -21.92 36.39
CA GLY A 71 13.28 -22.13 36.85
C GLY A 71 14.35 -21.79 35.78
N GLY A 72 15.30 -20.89 36.09
CA GLY A 72 16.45 -20.50 35.24
C GLY A 72 17.37 -21.68 34.86
N VAL A 73 18.22 -21.63 33.83
CA VAL A 73 19.37 -20.74 33.55
C VAL A 73 19.69 -20.76 32.03
N PRO A 74 20.55 -19.88 31.48
CA PRO A 74 20.47 -19.38 30.12
C PRO A 74 21.16 -20.29 29.08
N LEU A 75 20.51 -20.46 27.93
CA LEU A 75 21.17 -20.90 26.71
C LEU A 75 21.16 -19.74 25.73
N GLN A 76 22.32 -19.07 25.64
CA GLN A 76 22.65 -18.19 24.53
C GLN A 76 22.38 -18.92 23.21
N SER A 77 21.37 -18.47 22.46
CA SER A 77 21.32 -18.68 21.02
C SER A 77 21.30 -17.31 20.34
N LYS A 78 22.47 -16.97 19.82
CA LYS A 78 22.84 -15.86 18.96
C LYS A 78 21.66 -15.05 18.39
N SER A 79 21.66 -13.78 18.75
CA SER A 79 21.05 -12.68 18.01
C SER A 79 21.17 -12.91 16.49
N ALA A 80 20.05 -13.16 15.82
CA ALA A 80 19.95 -13.18 14.37
C ALA A 80 19.20 -11.90 13.94
N SER A 81 19.90 -11.06 13.19
CA SER A 81 19.56 -9.68 12.84
C SER A 81 18.12 -9.42 12.41
N SER A 82 17.51 -8.39 12.99
CA SER A 82 16.20 -7.78 12.72
C SER A 82 16.09 -7.04 11.35
N GLY A 83 16.73 -7.56 10.30
CA GLY A 83 16.78 -6.93 8.97
C GLY A 83 16.18 -7.79 7.84
N PRO A 84 15.82 -7.17 6.70
CA PRO A 84 15.31 -7.91 5.54
C PRO A 84 16.34 -8.92 5.01
N PRO A 85 15.90 -10.11 4.55
CA PRO A 85 16.79 -11.21 4.21
C PRO A 85 17.52 -10.95 2.89
N THR A 86 18.58 -11.73 2.67
CA THR A 86 19.25 -11.78 1.37
C THR A 86 18.46 -12.66 0.40
N LEU A 87 18.01 -12.08 -0.71
CA LEU A 87 17.27 -12.76 -1.77
C LEU A 87 18.16 -12.99 -3.00
N ARG A 88 17.89 -14.06 -3.76
CA ARG A 88 18.65 -14.45 -4.96
C ARG A 88 17.82 -15.40 -5.84
N LEU A 89 18.31 -15.72 -7.04
CA LEU A 89 17.67 -16.69 -7.93
C LEU A 89 17.23 -17.96 -7.18
N GLY A 90 15.96 -18.34 -7.35
CA GLY A 90 15.33 -19.48 -6.68
C GLY A 90 14.73 -19.18 -5.30
N SER A 91 14.97 -17.99 -4.74
CA SER A 91 14.24 -17.52 -3.54
C SER A 91 12.76 -17.37 -3.86
N SER A 92 11.89 -17.64 -2.90
CA SER A 92 10.45 -17.46 -3.05
C SER A 92 9.80 -17.04 -1.74
N GLY A 93 8.57 -16.56 -1.81
CA GLY A 93 7.76 -16.19 -0.64
C GLY A 93 7.64 -14.69 -0.42
N SER A 94 7.13 -14.32 0.76
CA SER A 94 6.66 -12.95 1.05
C SER A 94 7.71 -11.88 0.86
N TRP A 95 8.98 -12.16 1.17
CA TRP A 95 10.08 -11.22 0.97
C TRP A 95 10.38 -10.93 -0.51
N VAL A 96 10.20 -11.91 -1.39
CA VAL A 96 10.33 -11.69 -2.84
C VAL A 96 9.15 -10.88 -3.37
N THR A 97 7.92 -11.18 -2.92
CA THR A 97 6.75 -10.37 -3.26
C THR A 97 6.90 -8.92 -2.80
N THR A 98 7.45 -8.70 -1.60
CA THR A 98 7.77 -7.36 -1.10
C THR A 98 8.81 -6.69 -1.99
N LEU A 99 9.93 -7.35 -2.28
CA LEU A 99 10.93 -6.80 -3.19
C LEU A 99 10.33 -6.40 -4.55
N GLN A 100 9.53 -7.27 -5.16
CA GLN A 100 8.89 -7.01 -6.46
C GLN A 100 7.94 -5.81 -6.41
N ARG A 101 7.13 -5.68 -5.34
CA ARG A 101 6.28 -4.50 -5.13
C ARG A 101 7.10 -3.23 -4.98
N GLU A 102 8.17 -3.28 -4.20
CA GLU A 102 8.97 -2.08 -3.95
C GLU A 102 9.82 -1.67 -5.15
N LEU A 103 10.36 -2.61 -5.92
CA LEU A 103 11.00 -2.31 -7.19
C LEU A 103 10.02 -1.63 -8.15
N ASN A 104 8.78 -2.12 -8.24
CA ASN A 104 7.73 -1.49 -9.03
C ASN A 104 7.42 -0.07 -8.53
N SER A 105 7.41 0.15 -7.21
CA SER A 105 7.13 1.46 -6.59
C SER A 105 8.24 2.50 -6.79
N VAL A 106 9.46 2.07 -7.15
CA VAL A 106 10.58 2.96 -7.53
C VAL A 106 10.96 2.88 -9.01
N GLY A 107 10.14 2.26 -9.85
CA GLY A 107 10.20 2.41 -11.31
C GLY A 107 10.87 1.25 -12.04
N TYR A 108 11.11 0.15 -11.34
CA TYR A 108 11.74 -1.05 -11.84
C TYR A 108 10.69 -2.15 -11.96
N ALA A 109 9.94 -2.11 -13.05
CA ALA A 109 8.80 -2.99 -13.28
C ALA A 109 9.21 -4.48 -13.36
N THR A 110 8.59 -5.31 -12.53
CA THR A 110 8.70 -6.76 -12.48
C THR A 110 7.35 -7.40 -12.11
N SER A 111 7.14 -8.65 -12.53
CA SER A 111 5.99 -9.44 -12.10
C SER A 111 6.02 -9.66 -10.58
N ILE A 112 4.85 -9.61 -9.93
CA ILE A 112 4.68 -9.86 -8.50
C ILE A 112 4.12 -11.27 -8.32
N ASP A 113 4.97 -12.27 -8.53
CA ASP A 113 4.64 -13.70 -8.44
C ASP A 113 5.21 -14.35 -7.17
N GLY A 114 5.97 -13.59 -6.37
CA GLY A 114 6.67 -14.10 -5.18
C GLY A 114 7.83 -15.05 -5.52
N GLN A 115 8.28 -15.08 -6.77
CA GLN A 115 9.39 -15.90 -7.24
C GLN A 115 10.56 -15.04 -7.71
N PHE A 116 11.74 -15.30 -7.16
CA PHE A 116 12.96 -14.64 -7.58
C PHE A 116 13.50 -15.41 -8.78
N GLY A 117 12.78 -15.34 -9.90
CA GLY A 117 13.14 -15.95 -11.18
C GLY A 117 14.06 -15.06 -12.01
N SER A 118 14.35 -15.48 -13.24
CA SER A 118 15.19 -14.74 -14.19
C SER A 118 14.65 -13.33 -14.49
N GLY A 119 13.33 -13.15 -14.50
CA GLY A 119 12.69 -11.83 -14.62
C GLY A 119 13.08 -10.91 -13.46
N THR A 120 12.93 -11.37 -12.22
CA THR A 120 13.30 -10.62 -11.02
C THR A 120 14.80 -10.33 -10.96
N VAL A 121 15.67 -11.29 -11.32
CA VAL A 121 17.13 -11.10 -11.38
C VAL A 121 17.50 -9.94 -12.33
N ARG A 122 16.92 -9.91 -13.53
CA ARG A 122 17.18 -8.87 -14.52
C ARG A 122 16.86 -7.49 -13.96
N VAL A 123 15.69 -7.34 -13.34
CA VAL A 123 15.21 -6.07 -12.78
C VAL A 123 16.03 -5.65 -11.56
N VAL A 124 16.40 -6.60 -10.70
CA VAL A 124 17.32 -6.36 -9.58
C VAL A 124 18.66 -5.85 -10.06
N ASN A 125 19.24 -6.45 -11.10
CA ASN A 125 20.52 -5.99 -11.62
C ASN A 125 20.41 -4.61 -12.27
N GLN A 126 19.30 -4.30 -12.93
CA GLN A 126 19.03 -2.95 -13.44
C GLN A 126 18.97 -1.91 -12.31
N PHE A 127 18.22 -2.21 -11.24
CA PHE A 127 18.17 -1.37 -10.04
C PHE A 127 19.56 -1.18 -9.44
N LYS A 128 20.28 -2.28 -9.20
CA LYS A 128 21.62 -2.24 -8.62
C LYS A 128 22.59 -1.43 -9.48
N ALA A 129 22.54 -1.57 -10.81
CA ALA A 129 23.36 -0.80 -11.74
C ALA A 129 23.13 0.71 -11.60
N ALA A 130 21.86 1.15 -11.62
CA ALA A 130 21.49 2.56 -11.48
C ALA A 130 21.89 3.17 -10.13
N HIS A 131 22.02 2.33 -9.10
CA HIS A 131 22.43 2.74 -7.76
C HIS A 131 23.90 2.42 -7.43
N GLY A 132 24.74 2.10 -8.42
CA GLY A 132 26.18 1.87 -8.25
C GLY A 132 26.54 0.62 -7.44
N LEU A 133 25.65 -0.38 -7.41
CA LEU A 133 25.83 -1.64 -6.70
C LEU A 133 26.23 -2.79 -7.64
N ALA A 134 26.91 -3.82 -7.10
CA ALA A 134 27.35 -4.98 -7.87
C ALA A 134 26.17 -5.79 -8.45
N GLN A 135 26.22 -6.18 -9.73
CA GLN A 135 25.12 -6.86 -10.43
C GLN A 135 25.18 -8.39 -10.30
N ASP A 136 25.36 -8.88 -9.07
CA ASP A 136 25.55 -10.29 -8.72
C ASP A 136 24.25 -11.12 -8.66
N GLY A 137 23.09 -10.54 -9.00
CA GLY A 137 21.78 -11.21 -8.88
C GLY A 137 21.31 -11.45 -7.44
N VAL A 138 21.97 -10.83 -6.46
CA VAL A 138 21.66 -10.94 -5.02
C VAL A 138 21.10 -9.62 -4.49
N PHE A 139 20.00 -9.69 -3.76
CA PHE A 139 19.37 -8.55 -3.08
C PHE A 139 19.59 -8.66 -1.57
N GLY A 140 20.72 -8.13 -1.11
CA GLY A 140 21.13 -8.12 0.30
C GLY A 140 20.95 -6.75 0.97
N THR A 141 21.51 -6.59 2.17
CA THR A 141 21.34 -5.40 3.02
C THR A 141 21.61 -4.07 2.30
N LYS A 142 22.68 -3.98 1.50
CA LYS A 142 22.99 -2.76 0.73
C LYS A 142 21.92 -2.44 -0.32
N SER A 143 21.39 -3.46 -0.99
CA SER A 143 20.29 -3.30 -1.97
C SER A 143 19.00 -2.85 -1.29
N TRP A 144 18.67 -3.40 -0.11
CA TRP A 144 17.53 -2.96 0.69
C TRP A 144 17.66 -1.51 1.15
N ALA A 145 18.85 -1.09 1.59
CA ALA A 145 19.09 0.30 1.98
C ALA A 145 18.99 1.27 0.79
N ALA A 146 19.51 0.89 -0.39
CA ALA A 146 19.37 1.67 -1.61
C ALA A 146 17.90 1.78 -2.04
N LEU A 147 17.13 0.70 -1.93
CA LEU A 147 15.71 0.67 -2.27
C LEU A 147 14.90 1.56 -1.34
N ALA A 148 15.18 1.52 -0.03
CA ALA A 148 14.58 2.45 0.93
C ALA A 148 14.90 3.91 0.63
N SER A 149 16.15 4.19 0.23
CA SER A 149 16.56 5.55 -0.17
C SER A 149 15.86 5.99 -1.45
N ALA A 150 15.71 5.10 -2.43
CA ALA A 150 14.97 5.36 -3.66
C ALA A 150 13.48 5.60 -3.40
N GLN A 151 12.87 4.89 -2.46
CA GLN A 151 11.50 5.12 -2.02
C GLN A 151 11.34 6.50 -1.39
N ASN A 152 12.26 6.88 -0.49
CA ASN A 152 12.26 8.22 0.11
C ASN A 152 12.43 9.32 -0.94
N ALA A 153 13.33 9.13 -1.92
CA ALA A 153 13.52 10.07 -3.02
C ALA A 153 12.28 10.16 -3.93
N ALA A 154 11.66 9.03 -4.27
CA ALA A 154 10.42 8.99 -5.04
C ALA A 154 9.24 9.61 -4.29
N GLN A 155 9.28 9.58 -2.96
CA GLN A 155 8.30 10.23 -2.11
C GLN A 155 8.53 11.74 -1.97
N GLY A 156 9.69 12.30 -2.31
CA GLY A 156 9.99 13.71 -2.05
C GLY A 156 10.15 14.02 -0.55
N PRO A 157 10.46 15.28 -0.19
CA PRO A 157 10.64 15.66 1.20
C PRO A 157 9.36 15.42 2.01
N ALA A 158 9.48 14.79 3.17
CA ALA A 158 8.33 14.52 4.03
C ALA A 158 7.64 15.84 4.43
N PRO A 159 6.31 15.92 4.35
CA PRO A 159 5.60 17.09 4.83
C PRO A 159 5.76 17.21 6.36
N PRO A 160 5.72 18.43 6.92
CA PRO A 160 5.70 18.67 8.37
C PRO A 160 4.55 17.99 9.13
N GLY A 161 3.60 17.38 8.43
CA GLY A 161 2.50 16.62 8.99
C GLY A 161 1.89 15.67 7.96
N VAL A 162 1.37 14.53 8.43
CA VAL A 162 0.72 13.51 7.59
C VAL A 162 -0.79 13.58 7.82
N ALA A 163 -1.56 13.57 6.74
CA ALA A 163 -3.02 13.55 6.81
C ALA A 163 -3.52 12.21 7.38
N ARG A 164 -4.68 12.24 8.04
CA ARG A 164 -5.27 11.06 8.67
C ARG A 164 -6.46 10.57 7.87
N LEU A 165 -6.41 9.32 7.41
CA LEU A 165 -7.57 8.63 6.87
C LEU A 165 -8.54 8.30 8.01
N ASN A 166 -9.79 8.75 7.88
CA ASN A 166 -10.84 8.56 8.87
C ASN A 166 -11.59 7.24 8.60
N PRO A 167 -12.26 6.66 9.61
CA PRO A 167 -13.06 5.45 9.44
C PRO A 167 -14.20 5.57 8.43
N ASP A 168 -14.67 6.79 8.15
CA ASP A 168 -15.72 7.06 7.17
C ASP A 168 -15.21 7.13 5.72
N GLY A 169 -13.89 6.92 5.49
CA GLY A 169 -13.26 6.98 4.17
C GLY A 169 -12.85 8.39 3.72
N THR A 170 -13.09 9.42 4.52
CA THR A 170 -12.59 10.78 4.28
C THR A 170 -11.21 11.01 4.90
N VAL A 171 -10.57 12.12 4.56
CA VAL A 171 -9.25 12.48 5.10
C VAL A 171 -9.32 13.77 5.91
N THR A 172 -8.71 13.75 7.10
CA THR A 172 -8.45 14.94 7.91
C THR A 172 -7.08 15.51 7.57
N ALA A 173 -7.02 16.77 7.14
CA ALA A 173 -5.78 17.47 6.87
C ALA A 173 -4.97 17.74 8.16
N PRO A 174 -3.62 17.78 8.10
CA PRO A 174 -2.80 18.20 9.22
C PRO A 174 -3.11 19.65 9.63
N SER A 175 -3.10 19.93 10.94
CA SER A 175 -3.38 21.28 11.46
C SER A 175 -2.38 22.33 10.95
N ASN A 176 -1.13 21.93 10.79
CA ASN A 176 -0.02 22.74 10.26
C ASN A 176 0.06 22.78 8.73
N ALA A 177 -0.85 22.12 8.00
CA ALA A 177 -0.85 22.17 6.55
C ALA A 177 -1.23 23.57 6.04
N PRO A 178 -0.62 24.04 4.94
CA PRO A 178 -1.04 25.26 4.26
C PRO A 178 -2.52 25.20 3.88
N GLN A 179 -3.18 26.36 3.79
CA GLN A 179 -4.61 26.42 3.49
C GLN A 179 -4.96 25.76 2.14
N ALA A 180 -4.10 25.92 1.13
CA ALA A 180 -4.27 25.25 -0.16
C ALA A 180 -4.35 23.72 0.00
N ILE A 181 -3.49 23.12 0.82
CA ILE A 181 -3.50 21.66 1.06
C ILE A 181 -4.78 21.22 1.78
N LYS A 182 -5.24 22.00 2.76
CA LYS A 182 -6.51 21.76 3.45
C LYS A 182 -7.68 21.80 2.45
N ASN A 183 -7.65 22.76 1.52
CA ASN A 183 -8.67 22.91 0.50
C ASN A 183 -8.65 21.76 -0.53
N VAL A 184 -7.46 21.29 -0.96
CA VAL A 184 -7.34 20.11 -1.82
C VAL A 184 -7.96 18.89 -1.15
N ILE A 185 -7.63 18.64 0.12
CA ILE A 185 -8.17 17.52 0.89
C ILE A 185 -9.70 17.65 1.03
N ALA A 186 -10.19 18.85 1.36
CA ALA A 186 -11.62 19.10 1.48
C ALA A 186 -12.38 18.84 0.17
N ALA A 187 -11.84 19.27 -0.96
CA ALA A 187 -12.43 19.02 -2.27
C ALA A 187 -12.37 17.54 -2.66
N ALA A 188 -11.23 16.89 -2.45
CA ALA A 188 -11.08 15.45 -2.66
C ALA A 188 -12.09 14.63 -1.84
N ASN A 189 -12.36 15.02 -0.57
CA ASN A 189 -13.37 14.38 0.26
C ASN A 189 -14.80 14.49 -0.31
N GLN A 190 -15.15 15.60 -0.98
CA GLN A 190 -16.49 15.77 -1.57
C GLN A 190 -16.80 14.75 -2.67
N ILE A 191 -15.77 14.29 -3.37
CA ILE A 191 -15.92 13.33 -4.46
C ILE A 191 -15.39 11.94 -4.10
N ALA A 192 -14.88 11.73 -2.88
CA ALA A 192 -14.23 10.48 -2.48
C ALA A 192 -15.08 9.24 -2.80
N PHE A 193 -16.41 9.35 -2.65
CA PHE A 193 -17.37 8.26 -2.83
C PHE A 193 -18.12 8.21 -4.15
N LYS A 194 -17.81 9.11 -5.09
CA LYS A 194 -18.51 9.12 -6.39
C LYS A 194 -18.03 7.98 -7.30
N PRO A 195 -18.84 7.43 -8.21
CA PRO A 195 -18.37 6.42 -9.15
C PRO A 195 -17.26 6.94 -10.07
N TYR A 196 -16.47 6.02 -10.64
CA TYR A 196 -15.67 6.33 -11.84
C TYR A 196 -16.57 6.37 -13.06
N ILE A 197 -16.46 7.44 -13.83
CA ILE A 197 -17.11 7.60 -15.12
C ILE A 197 -16.04 8.15 -16.06
N TYR A 198 -15.75 7.43 -17.15
CA TYR A 198 -14.80 7.88 -18.16
C TYR A 198 -15.22 9.27 -18.71
N GLY A 199 -14.32 10.25 -18.68
CA GLY A 199 -14.60 11.65 -19.03
C GLY A 199 -15.32 12.45 -17.93
N GLY A 200 -15.64 11.84 -16.78
CA GLY A 200 -16.35 12.49 -15.69
C GLY A 200 -15.53 13.61 -15.06
N GLY A 201 -16.13 14.80 -14.90
CA GLY A 201 -15.48 15.98 -14.33
C GLY A 201 -14.85 16.94 -15.34
N HIS A 202 -14.79 16.57 -16.64
CA HIS A 202 -14.15 17.39 -17.68
C HIS A 202 -15.08 18.44 -18.30
N ALA A 203 -16.36 18.12 -18.47
CA ALA A 203 -17.35 19.07 -18.98
C ALA A 203 -17.93 20.00 -17.90
N SER A 204 -17.86 19.58 -16.63
CA SER A 204 -18.40 20.30 -15.48
C SER A 204 -17.70 19.86 -14.21
N TRP A 205 -17.37 20.83 -13.36
CA TRP A 205 -16.84 20.56 -12.03
C TRP A 205 -17.81 19.76 -11.17
N ILE A 206 -19.12 19.93 -11.36
CA ILE A 206 -20.15 19.16 -10.66
C ILE A 206 -20.59 18.01 -11.55
N ALA A 207 -20.17 16.80 -11.22
CA ALA A 207 -20.49 15.58 -11.96
C ALA A 207 -21.04 14.47 -11.05
N SER A 208 -21.76 13.52 -11.66
CA SER A 208 -22.24 12.31 -10.97
C SER A 208 -21.11 11.32 -10.68
N GLY A 209 -20.02 11.38 -11.44
CA GLY A 209 -18.80 10.58 -11.28
C GLY A 209 -17.60 11.25 -11.94
N TYR A 210 -16.41 10.77 -11.60
CA TYR A 210 -15.15 11.38 -12.03
C TYR A 210 -14.17 10.31 -12.48
N ASP A 211 -13.51 10.52 -13.62
CA ASP A 211 -12.36 9.70 -14.02
C ASP A 211 -11.10 10.06 -13.21
N CYS A 212 -9.96 9.46 -13.54
CA CYS A 212 -8.70 9.66 -12.84
C CYS A 212 -8.26 11.13 -12.88
N SER A 213 -8.22 11.70 -14.08
CA SER A 213 -7.84 13.08 -14.35
C SER A 213 -8.85 14.11 -13.87
N GLY A 214 -10.15 13.83 -13.99
CA GLY A 214 -11.22 14.65 -13.43
C GLY A 214 -11.20 14.65 -11.90
N SER A 215 -10.82 13.54 -11.26
CA SER A 215 -10.67 13.48 -9.80
C SER A 215 -9.48 14.32 -9.33
N VAL A 216 -8.30 14.17 -9.95
CA VAL A 216 -7.12 15.00 -9.65
C VAL A 216 -7.43 16.47 -9.87
N SER A 217 -8.06 16.78 -11.01
CA SER A 217 -8.44 18.14 -11.37
C SER A 217 -9.41 18.77 -10.37
N TYR A 218 -10.48 18.06 -9.97
CA TYR A 218 -11.46 18.57 -9.01
C TYR A 218 -10.82 18.97 -7.67
N ALA A 219 -9.91 18.12 -7.18
CA ALA A 219 -9.23 18.36 -5.92
C ALA A 219 -8.26 19.56 -6.01
N LEU A 220 -7.49 19.69 -7.11
CA LEU A 220 -6.64 20.85 -7.36
C LEU A 220 -7.45 22.15 -7.52
N HIS A 221 -8.57 22.08 -8.23
CA HIS A 221 -9.49 23.20 -8.43
C HIS A 221 -10.05 23.73 -7.11
N GLY A 222 -10.40 22.83 -6.18
CA GLY A 222 -10.89 23.22 -4.86
C GLY A 222 -9.91 24.07 -4.04
N ALA A 223 -8.62 24.04 -4.38
CA ALA A 223 -7.58 24.90 -3.80
C ALA A 223 -7.18 26.09 -4.68
N GLY A 224 -7.84 26.29 -5.83
CA GLY A 224 -7.48 27.33 -6.80
C GLY A 224 -6.16 27.06 -7.55
N LEU A 225 -5.69 25.80 -7.57
CA LEU A 225 -4.41 25.43 -8.20
C LEU A 225 -4.54 25.20 -9.72
N ILE A 226 -5.77 24.98 -10.21
CA ILE A 226 -6.10 24.96 -11.63
C ILE A 226 -7.44 25.66 -11.87
N SER A 227 -7.60 26.26 -13.06
CA SER A 227 -8.81 26.97 -13.47
C SER A 227 -9.73 26.18 -14.40
N ALA A 228 -9.22 25.12 -15.03
CA ALA A 228 -9.96 24.22 -15.92
C ALA A 228 -9.60 22.76 -15.61
N PRO A 229 -10.46 21.78 -15.92
CA PRO A 229 -10.11 20.37 -15.83
C PRO A 229 -9.00 20.03 -16.82
N GLU A 230 -8.01 19.25 -16.38
CA GLU A 230 -6.88 18.80 -17.19
C GLU A 230 -6.99 17.28 -17.39
N ALA A 231 -6.76 16.81 -18.61
CA ALA A 231 -6.60 15.39 -18.92
C ALA A 231 -5.30 14.83 -18.32
N SER A 232 -5.22 13.51 -18.16
CA SER A 232 -4.04 12.88 -17.54
C SER A 232 -2.74 13.17 -18.30
N GLY A 233 -2.79 13.27 -19.63
CA GLY A 233 -1.64 13.66 -20.46
C GLY A 233 -1.25 15.14 -20.32
N GLU A 234 -2.21 16.04 -20.05
CA GLU A 234 -1.92 17.46 -19.85
C GLU A 234 -1.23 17.68 -18.50
N LEU A 235 -1.61 16.90 -17.48
CA LEU A 235 -0.97 16.88 -16.16
C LEU A 235 0.50 16.45 -16.19
N GLU A 236 0.99 15.86 -17.29
CA GLU A 236 2.44 15.62 -17.49
C GLU A 236 3.25 16.92 -17.60
N SER A 237 2.58 18.04 -17.88
CA SER A 237 3.18 19.38 -17.98
C SER A 237 2.86 20.30 -16.79
N TYR A 238 2.03 19.84 -15.86
CA TYR A 238 1.54 20.65 -14.75
C TYR A 238 2.64 20.96 -13.72
N GLY A 239 2.70 22.21 -13.28
CA GLY A 239 3.54 22.66 -12.17
C GLY A 239 5.04 22.34 -12.34
N SER A 240 5.71 22.07 -11.23
CA SER A 240 7.14 21.76 -11.20
C SER A 240 7.41 20.27 -11.36
N ALA A 241 8.55 19.91 -11.95
CA ALA A 241 8.96 18.52 -12.12
C ALA A 241 9.41 17.90 -10.79
N GLY A 242 9.18 16.60 -10.65
CA GLY A 242 9.57 15.82 -9.48
C GLY A 242 8.51 15.82 -8.37
N PRO A 243 8.76 15.07 -7.29
CA PRO A 243 7.83 14.96 -6.17
C PRO A 243 7.80 16.26 -5.35
N GLY A 244 6.59 16.66 -4.94
CA GLY A 244 6.38 17.79 -4.04
C GLY A 244 6.40 17.36 -2.58
N GLN A 245 6.42 18.36 -1.69
CA GLN A 245 6.45 18.11 -0.25
C GLN A 245 5.08 17.65 0.24
N TRP A 246 4.03 18.33 -0.20
CA TRP A 246 2.64 18.11 0.17
C TRP A 246 1.87 17.37 -0.89
N ILE A 247 2.07 17.72 -2.16
CA ILE A 247 1.36 17.12 -3.29
C ILE A 247 2.37 16.54 -4.27
N THR A 248 2.20 15.28 -4.62
CA THR A 248 2.89 14.68 -5.77
C THR A 248 1.85 14.10 -6.71
N ILE A 249 1.94 14.44 -7.99
CA ILE A 249 1.09 13.94 -9.07
C ILE A 249 1.93 13.02 -9.93
N TRP A 250 1.41 11.85 -10.22
CA TRP A 250 1.95 10.95 -11.24
C TRP A 250 0.99 11.01 -12.41
N ALA A 251 1.48 11.41 -13.57
CA ALA A 251 0.68 11.61 -14.77
C ALA A 251 1.31 10.89 -15.97
N ASN A 252 0.48 10.29 -16.81
CA ASN A 252 0.81 9.95 -18.19
C ASN A 252 -0.47 9.99 -19.05
N ALA A 253 -0.32 9.80 -20.36
CA ALA A 253 -1.43 9.78 -21.30
C ALA A 253 -2.56 8.78 -20.98
N GLY A 254 -2.33 7.77 -20.14
CA GLY A 254 -3.32 6.74 -19.81
C GLY A 254 -3.94 6.84 -18.41
N HIS A 255 -3.23 7.39 -17.43
CA HIS A 255 -3.70 7.45 -16.05
C HIS A 255 -3.04 8.59 -15.27
N THR A 256 -3.73 9.06 -14.23
CA THR A 256 -3.12 9.95 -13.25
C THR A 256 -3.68 9.71 -11.85
N TYR A 257 -2.83 9.91 -10.87
CA TYR A 257 -3.20 9.92 -9.46
C TYR A 257 -2.29 10.87 -8.71
N MET A 258 -2.61 11.16 -7.46
CA MET A 258 -1.76 12.01 -6.63
C MET A 258 -1.62 11.49 -5.21
N ARG A 259 -0.63 12.00 -4.50
CA ARG A 259 -0.45 11.86 -3.07
C ARG A 259 -0.57 13.23 -2.44
N ILE A 260 -1.45 13.37 -1.46
CA ILE A 260 -1.70 14.61 -0.72
C ILE A 260 -1.40 14.35 0.75
N ALA A 261 -0.44 15.08 1.31
CA ALA A 261 -0.04 14.99 2.71
C ALA A 261 0.19 13.53 3.18
N GLY A 262 0.79 12.72 2.32
CA GLY A 262 1.14 11.32 2.61
C GLY A 262 0.08 10.26 2.27
N LEU A 263 -1.12 10.65 1.83
CA LEU A 263 -2.16 9.71 1.40
C LEU A 263 -2.36 9.77 -0.11
N TYR A 264 -2.59 8.63 -0.74
CA TYR A 264 -2.89 8.53 -2.17
C TYR A 264 -4.36 8.83 -2.43
N PHE A 265 -4.60 9.59 -3.48
CA PHE A 265 -5.90 9.90 -4.04
C PHE A 265 -5.92 9.43 -5.49
N ASP A 266 -6.66 8.35 -5.75
CA ASP A 266 -6.69 7.64 -7.02
C ASP A 266 -8.09 7.05 -7.27
N THR A 267 -8.51 6.97 -8.52
CA THR A 267 -9.71 6.23 -8.92
C THR A 267 -9.45 4.72 -9.07
N ALA A 268 -8.20 4.27 -9.20
CA ALA A 268 -7.88 2.84 -9.20
C ALA A 268 -7.97 2.18 -7.81
N ALA A 269 -8.07 2.97 -6.73
CA ALA A 269 -8.40 2.49 -5.39
C ALA A 269 -9.74 1.72 -5.35
N GLN A 270 -10.63 2.02 -6.28
CA GLN A 270 -11.94 1.36 -6.47
C GLN A 270 -11.87 -0.15 -6.73
N SER A 271 -10.71 -0.70 -7.12
CA SER A 271 -10.56 -2.14 -7.42
C SER A 271 -10.33 -3.03 -6.19
N ARG A 272 -10.08 -2.47 -4.99
CA ARG A 272 -9.64 -3.26 -3.81
C ARG A 272 -10.49 -3.07 -2.55
N THR A 273 -11.49 -2.20 -2.59
CA THR A 273 -12.31 -1.77 -1.45
C THR A 273 -13.77 -1.61 -1.88
N ASN A 274 -14.47 -2.72 -2.13
CA ASN A 274 -15.95 -2.80 -2.32
C ASN A 274 -16.67 -1.65 -3.08
N GLY A 275 -15.99 -0.95 -3.99
CA GLY A 275 -16.49 0.26 -4.63
C GLY A 275 -16.66 1.43 -3.64
N ASN A 276 -16.11 2.59 -4.02
CA ASN A 276 -16.45 3.94 -3.51
C ASN A 276 -15.45 4.65 -2.58
N ASP A 277 -14.15 4.33 -2.51
CA ASP A 277 -13.18 5.20 -1.81
C ASP A 277 -11.95 5.52 -2.67
N ARG A 278 -11.68 6.82 -2.88
CA ARG A 278 -10.51 7.30 -3.63
C ARG A 278 -9.25 7.43 -2.79
N TRP A 279 -9.37 7.40 -1.46
CA TRP A 279 -8.25 7.61 -0.53
C TRP A 279 -7.62 6.29 -0.11
N SER A 280 -6.28 6.23 -0.08
CA SER A 280 -5.53 5.06 0.39
C SER A 280 -4.22 5.47 1.06
N ALA A 281 -3.82 4.73 2.10
CA ALA A 281 -2.49 4.85 2.70
C ALA A 281 -1.39 4.15 1.88
N THR A 282 -1.78 3.29 0.93
CA THR A 282 -0.88 2.47 0.13
C THR A 282 -1.01 2.85 -1.34
N GLY A 283 0.11 3.20 -1.98
CA GLY A 283 0.18 3.50 -3.41
C GLY A 283 -0.14 2.26 -4.26
N ILE A 284 -0.81 2.46 -5.40
CA ILE A 284 -1.43 1.35 -6.15
C ILE A 284 -0.78 1.07 -7.51
N SER A 285 0.06 1.96 -8.07
CA SER A 285 0.61 1.77 -9.42
C SER A 285 2.12 2.03 -9.54
N PRO A 286 2.82 1.32 -10.45
CA PRO A 286 4.26 1.45 -10.61
C PRO A 286 4.63 2.85 -11.10
N VAL A 287 5.70 3.42 -10.56
CA VAL A 287 6.16 4.76 -10.96
C VAL A 287 6.86 4.77 -12.33
N SER A 288 7.03 3.62 -12.99
CA SER A 288 7.61 3.55 -14.33
C SER A 288 6.62 4.07 -15.38
N GLY A 289 7.06 5.02 -16.21
CA GLY A 289 6.22 5.58 -17.29
C GLY A 289 5.25 6.66 -16.82
N TYR A 290 5.42 7.19 -15.61
CA TYR A 290 4.72 8.40 -15.16
C TYR A 290 5.69 9.57 -15.09
N VAL A 291 5.24 10.73 -15.58
CA VAL A 291 5.86 12.02 -15.29
C VAL A 291 5.42 12.45 -13.90
N VAL A 292 6.40 12.74 -13.04
CA VAL A 292 6.15 13.16 -11.66
C VAL A 292 6.12 14.68 -11.60
N ARG A 293 5.03 15.23 -11.09
CA ARG A 293 4.76 16.67 -11.00
C ARG A 293 4.28 17.09 -9.61
N HIS A 294 4.37 18.37 -9.31
CA HIS A 294 3.73 18.97 -8.14
C HIS A 294 3.33 20.43 -8.38
N PRO A 295 2.31 20.95 -7.66
CA PRO A 295 1.96 22.37 -7.69
C PRO A 295 3.14 23.25 -7.22
N ILE A 296 3.34 24.40 -7.85
CA ILE A 296 4.40 25.33 -7.44
C ILE A 296 4.17 25.76 -5.98
N GLY A 297 5.19 25.56 -5.14
CA GLY A 297 5.17 25.93 -3.72
C GLY A 297 4.59 24.87 -2.78
N TYR A 298 4.25 23.68 -3.26
CA TYR A 298 3.63 22.60 -2.46
C TYR A 298 4.22 21.22 -2.71
#